data_AF-A0AAE9D1N3-F1
#
_entry.id   AF-A0AAE9D1N3-F1
#
_cell.length_a   1.000
_cell.length_b   1.000
_cell.length_c   1.000
_cell.angle_alpha   90.00
_cell.angle_beta   90.00
_cell.angle_gamma   90.00
#
_symmetry.space_group_name_H-M   'P 1'
#
loop_
_entity.id
_entity.type
_entity.pdbx_description
1 polymer ?
#
loop_
_entity_poly.entity_id
_entity_poly.type
_entity_poly.pdbx_seq_one_letter_code
_entity_poly.pdbx_strand_id
1 'polypeptide(L)'
;MAGAVARQGTVKTSKYTVVFNTSKKWTLSTLEAFTYALCYNHQIIYSPISHPVPLYMAGDMSERGSNILGFHRANYKNEELDLARINAELSYSNRKLFGTRFNA
;
A
#
# COMPACT_ATOMS: atom_id res chain seq x y z
N MET A 1 -12.16 2.36 13.69
CA MET A 1 -12.55 3.36 12.67
C MET A 1 -13.14 2.64 11.46
N ALA A 2 -14.28 3.11 10.92
CA ALA A 2 -14.85 2.59 9.67
C ALA A 2 -14.66 3.63 8.57
N GLY A 3 -13.73 3.37 7.63
CA GLY A 3 -13.49 4.28 6.50
C GLY A 3 -14.53 4.17 5.39
N ALA A 4 -14.93 2.94 5.04
CA ALA A 4 -15.87 2.67 3.95
C ALA A 4 -17.31 2.52 4.42
N VAL A 5 -18.24 2.78 3.49
CA VAL A 5 -19.66 2.45 3.64
C VAL A 5 -19.88 0.95 3.35
N ALA A 6 -20.61 0.26 4.22
CA ALA A 6 -21.01 -1.13 3.97
C ALA A 6 -22.01 -1.18 2.82
N ARG A 7 -21.61 -1.76 1.68
CA ARG A 7 -22.52 -2.02 0.55
C ARG A 7 -23.39 -3.25 0.77
N GLN A 8 -22.89 -4.21 1.54
CA GLN A 8 -23.61 -5.42 1.94
C GLN A 8 -23.10 -5.88 3.31
N GLY A 9 -24.01 -6.41 4.14
CA GLY A 9 -23.68 -6.93 5.46
C GLY A 9 -23.22 -5.86 6.45
N THR A 10 -22.46 -6.27 7.46
CA THR A 10 -21.92 -5.39 8.50
C THR A 10 -20.50 -4.96 8.15
N VAL A 11 -20.21 -3.66 8.26
CA VAL A 11 -18.87 -3.14 7.99
C VAL A 11 -17.85 -3.70 8.99
N LYS A 12 -16.70 -4.16 8.47
CA LYS A 12 -15.55 -4.50 9.31
C LYS A 12 -14.78 -3.23 9.65
N THR A 13 -14.65 -2.93 10.93
CA THR A 13 -13.92 -1.76 11.41
C THR A 13 -12.42 -2.04 11.47
N SER A 14 -11.62 -1.07 11.02
CA SER A 14 -10.16 -1.13 11.10
C SER A 14 -9.70 -0.60 12.45
N LYS A 15 -8.83 -1.36 13.12
CA LYS A 15 -8.18 -0.99 14.37
C LYS A 15 -6.81 -0.39 14.06
N TYR A 16 -6.57 0.83 14.54
CA TYR A 16 -5.29 1.51 14.45
C TYR A 16 -4.70 1.67 15.85
N THR A 17 -3.39 1.48 15.98
CA THR A 17 -2.65 1.68 17.24
C THR A 17 -1.48 2.59 16.95
N VAL A 18 -1.36 3.68 17.71
CA VAL A 18 -0.20 4.58 17.61
C VAL A 18 0.94 3.95 18.42
N VAL A 19 1.87 3.32 17.71
CA VAL A 19 3.06 2.69 18.34
C VAL A 19 4.12 3.74 18.67
N PHE A 20 4.22 4.78 17.83
CA PHE A 20 5.24 5.82 17.97
C PHE A 20 4.71 7.14 17.40
N ASN A 21 4.96 8.26 18.09
CA ASN A 21 4.64 9.61 17.63
C ASN A 21 5.68 10.59 18.17
N THR A 22 6.40 11.27 17.28
CA THR A 22 7.38 12.31 17.63
C THR A 22 6.76 13.69 17.76
N SER A 23 5.57 13.89 17.24
CA SER A 23 4.91 15.19 17.17
C SER A 23 4.17 15.50 18.46
N LYS A 24 4.65 16.51 19.18
CA LYS A 24 3.96 17.04 20.38
C LYS A 24 2.67 17.79 20.06
N LYS A 25 2.45 18.16 18.79
CA LYS A 25 1.30 18.96 18.35
C LYS A 25 0.11 18.11 17.91
N TRP A 26 0.34 16.83 17.59
CA TRP A 26 -0.69 15.96 17.06
C TRP A 26 -1.37 15.23 18.20
N THR A 27 -2.64 15.57 18.43
CA THR A 27 -3.49 14.84 19.37
C THR A 27 -4.00 13.55 18.73
N LEU A 28 -4.52 12.63 19.55
CA LEU A 28 -5.14 11.41 19.03
C LEU A 28 -6.33 11.73 18.10
N SER A 29 -7.17 12.71 18.46
CA SER A 29 -8.30 13.14 17.61
C SER A 29 -7.82 13.69 16.27
N THR A 30 -6.71 14.43 16.24
CA THR A 30 -6.09 14.90 14.99
C THR A 30 -5.63 13.73 14.12
N LEU A 31 -4.99 12.72 14.72
CA LEU A 31 -4.56 11.52 14.01
C LEU A 31 -5.74 10.71 13.46
N GLU A 32 -6.82 10.58 14.23
CA GLU A 32 -8.04 9.90 13.78
C GLU A 32 -8.68 10.63 12.60
N ALA A 33 -8.87 11.95 12.69
CA ALA A 33 -9.42 12.76 11.61
C ALA A 33 -8.54 12.72 10.35
N PHE A 34 -7.21 12.80 10.54
CA PHE A 34 -6.26 12.68 9.43
C PHE A 34 -6.31 11.30 8.76
N THR A 35 -6.34 10.23 9.56
CA THR A 35 -6.46 8.85 9.06
C THR A 35 -7.77 8.67 8.28
N TYR A 36 -8.87 9.26 8.74
CA TYR A 36 -10.15 9.28 8.03
C TYR A 36 -10.13 10.08 6.74
N ALA A 37 -9.54 11.27 6.73
CA ALA A 37 -9.38 12.06 5.52
C ALA A 37 -8.63 11.27 4.43
N LEU A 38 -7.59 10.52 4.79
CA LEU A 38 -6.83 9.70 3.85
C LEU A 38 -7.65 8.56 3.21
N CYS A 39 -8.78 8.15 3.79
CA CYS A 39 -9.69 7.18 3.16
C CYS A 39 -10.43 7.75 1.94
N TYR A 40 -10.50 9.07 1.78
CA TYR A 40 -11.19 9.75 0.67
C TYR A 40 -10.29 10.03 -0.54
N ASN A 41 -8.98 9.85 -0.40
CA ASN A 41 -8.02 10.23 -1.44
C ASN A 41 -7.82 9.16 -2.52
N HIS A 42 -8.70 8.16 -2.62
CA HIS A 42 -8.53 7.09 -3.59
C HIS A 42 -8.86 7.63 -4.98
N GLN A 43 -7.87 7.64 -5.89
CA GLN A 43 -7.99 8.35 -7.17
C GLN A 43 -8.94 7.71 -8.17
N ILE A 44 -9.34 6.45 -7.94
CA ILE A 44 -10.17 5.67 -8.89
C ILE A 44 -11.65 5.69 -8.51
N ILE A 45 -11.99 5.90 -7.24
CA ILE A 45 -13.37 5.81 -6.77
C ILE A 45 -13.77 7.06 -5.98
N TYR A 46 -15.02 7.49 -6.15
CA TYR A 46 -15.57 8.68 -5.50
C TYR A 46 -16.12 8.43 -4.09
N SER A 47 -15.93 7.23 -3.53
CA SER A 47 -16.38 6.85 -2.19
C SER A 47 -15.19 6.52 -1.29
N PRO A 48 -15.28 6.76 0.02
CA PRO A 48 -14.17 6.43 0.92
C PRO A 48 -13.95 4.92 0.98
N ILE A 49 -12.68 4.54 1.10
CA ILE A 49 -12.24 3.15 1.20
C ILE A 49 -12.02 2.73 2.66
N SER A 50 -11.93 1.41 2.88
CA SER A 50 -11.86 0.80 4.22
C SER A 50 -10.57 1.12 4.98
N HIS A 51 -9.49 1.43 4.26
CA HIS A 51 -8.17 1.75 4.79
C HIS A 51 -7.64 3.03 4.14
N PRO A 52 -6.82 3.84 4.82
CA PRO A 52 -6.12 4.96 4.20
C PRO A 52 -5.40 4.57 2.91
N VAL A 53 -5.46 5.44 1.90
CA VAL A 53 -4.87 5.18 0.58
C VAL A 53 -3.42 4.70 0.60
N PRO A 54 -2.51 5.25 1.44
CA PRO A 54 -1.14 4.75 1.50
C PRO A 54 -1.06 3.26 1.89
N LEU A 55 -1.93 2.78 2.79
CA LEU A 55 -1.97 1.38 3.19
C LEU A 55 -2.59 0.51 2.08
N TYR A 56 -3.63 1.01 1.43
CA TYR A 56 -4.24 0.33 0.29
C TYR A 56 -3.24 0.12 -0.85
N MET A 57 -2.53 1.18 -1.25
CA MET A 57 -1.49 1.12 -2.29
C MET A 57 -0.34 0.19 -1.92
N ALA A 58 0.07 0.15 -0.65
CA ALA A 58 1.10 -0.79 -0.20
C ALA A 58 0.65 -2.26 -0.38
N GLY A 59 -0.62 -2.56 -0.09
CA GLY A 59 -1.23 -3.86 -0.35
C GLY A 59 -1.23 -4.22 -1.83
N ASP A 60 -1.75 -3.34 -2.68
CA ASP A 60 -1.77 -3.53 -4.14
C ASP A 60 -0.37 -3.74 -4.72
N MET A 61 0.62 -2.97 -4.27
CA MET A 61 2.01 -3.12 -4.71
C MET A 61 2.61 -4.45 -4.26
N SER A 62 2.29 -4.92 -3.06
CA SER A 62 2.70 -6.24 -2.57
C SER A 62 2.06 -7.37 -3.38
N GLU A 63 0.76 -7.28 -3.68
CA GLU A 63 0.05 -8.27 -4.50
C GLU A 63 0.61 -8.31 -5.92
N ARG A 64 0.79 -7.14 -6.55
CA ARG A 64 1.41 -7.03 -7.88
C ARG A 64 2.81 -7.63 -7.90
N GLY A 65 3.65 -7.28 -6.91
CA GLY A 65 4.99 -7.83 -6.78
C GLY A 65 4.98 -9.36 -6.65
N SER A 66 4.09 -9.91 -5.82
CA SER A 66 3.90 -11.35 -5.66
C SER A 66 3.46 -12.03 -6.96
N ASN A 67 2.52 -11.43 -7.69
CA ASN A 67 2.03 -11.97 -8.96
C ASN A 67 3.13 -11.97 -10.04
N ILE A 68 3.91 -10.90 -10.13
CA ILE A 68 5.06 -10.81 -11.04
C ILE A 68 6.10 -11.88 -10.69
N LEU A 69 6.44 -12.03 -9.41
CA LEU A 69 7.38 -13.07 -8.96
C LEU A 69 6.86 -14.48 -9.26
N GLY A 70 5.57 -14.73 -9.03
CA GLY A 70 4.93 -16.03 -9.32
C GLY A 70 4.96 -16.38 -10.80
N PHE A 71 4.74 -15.40 -11.69
CA PHE A 71 4.81 -15.59 -13.14
C PHE A 71 6.23 -15.86 -13.63
N HIS A 72 7.22 -15.09 -13.16
CA HIS A 72 8.62 -15.22 -13.58
C HIS A 72 9.37 -16.37 -12.90
N ARG A 73 8.77 -16.96 -11.86
CA ARG A 73 9.36 -17.95 -10.93
C ARG A 73 10.53 -17.37 -10.13
N ALA A 74 10.59 -17.75 -8.86
CA ALA A 74 11.66 -17.32 -7.98
C ALA A 74 13.01 -17.92 -8.40
N ASN A 75 14.05 -17.07 -8.42
CA ASN A 75 15.44 -17.50 -8.60
C ASN A 75 16.06 -17.74 -7.23
N TYR A 76 16.79 -18.85 -7.10
CA TYR A 76 17.48 -19.21 -5.87
C TYR A 76 18.99 -19.32 -6.09
N LYS A 77 19.76 -18.92 -5.09
CA LYS A 77 21.21 -19.05 -5.03
C LYS A 77 21.57 -19.62 -3.66
N ASN A 78 22.22 -20.78 -3.63
CA ASN A 78 22.54 -21.49 -2.38
C ASN A 78 21.30 -21.71 -1.49
N GLU A 79 20.18 -22.15 -2.09
CA GLU A 79 18.89 -22.39 -1.42
C GLU A 79 18.19 -21.13 -0.85
N GLU A 80 18.80 -19.95 -0.96
CA GLU A 80 18.19 -18.67 -0.62
C GLU A 80 17.64 -17.95 -1.85
N LEU A 81 16.59 -17.15 -1.66
CA LEU A 81 16.01 -16.34 -2.72
C LEU A 81 17.02 -15.26 -3.17
N ASP A 82 17.38 -15.24 -4.45
CA ASP A 82 18.33 -14.25 -5.00
C ASP A 82 17.62 -12.91 -5.23
N LEU A 83 17.41 -12.17 -4.14
CA LEU A 83 16.74 -10.87 -4.12
C LEU A 83 17.43 -9.84 -5.00
N ALA A 84 18.76 -9.85 -5.08
CA ALA A 84 19.51 -8.87 -5.86
C ALA A 84 19.22 -9.02 -7.35
N ARG A 85 19.24 -10.28 -7.84
CA ARG A 85 18.89 -10.60 -9.22
C ARG A 85 17.42 -10.30 -9.52
N ILE A 86 16.51 -10.76 -8.65
CA ILE A 86 15.06 -10.54 -8.82
C ILE A 86 14.75 -9.04 -8.89
N ASN A 87 15.33 -8.23 -8.00
CA ASN A 87 15.14 -6.79 -8.04
C ASN A 87 15.72 -6.16 -9.31
N ALA A 88 16.88 -6.61 -9.80
CA ALA A 88 17.45 -6.09 -11.04
C ALA A 88 16.61 -6.44 -12.28
N GLU A 89 15.99 -7.62 -12.29
CA GLU A 89 15.22 -8.14 -13.43
C GLU A 89 13.76 -7.66 -13.42
N LEU A 90 13.10 -7.65 -12.27
CA LEU A 90 11.65 -7.43 -12.16
C LEU A 90 11.28 -6.01 -11.71
N SER A 91 12.21 -5.24 -11.14
CA SER A 91 11.99 -3.84 -10.81
C SER A 91 11.99 -2.95 -12.05
N TYR A 92 11.30 -1.81 -11.95
CA TYR A 92 11.42 -0.71 -12.91
C TYR A 92 12.68 0.13 -12.72
N SER A 93 13.41 0.02 -11.60
CA SER A 93 14.54 0.90 -11.24
C SER A 93 15.62 1.03 -12.31
N ASN A 94 15.91 -0.04 -13.04
CA ASN A 94 16.95 -0.07 -14.09
C ASN A 94 16.36 0.01 -15.51
N ARG A 95 15.07 0.32 -15.65
CA ARG A 95 14.37 0.40 -16.93
C ARG A 95 14.31 1.86 -17.39
N LYS A 96 14.29 2.09 -18.71
CA LYS A 96 14.15 3.44 -19.30
C LYS A 96 12.92 4.19 -18.77
N LEU A 97 11.89 3.45 -18.36
CA LEU A 97 10.67 3.97 -17.74
C LEU A 97 10.90 4.69 -16.41
N PHE A 98 11.96 4.38 -15.65
CA PHE A 98 12.21 5.00 -14.35
C PHE A 98 12.42 6.52 -14.44
N GLY A 99 13.06 6.99 -15.51
CA GLY A 99 13.30 8.42 -15.75
C GLY A 99 12.12 9.13 -16.41
N THR A 100 11.08 8.41 -16.82
CA THR A 100 9.90 8.98 -17.45
C THR A 100 8.76 9.07 -16.46
N ARG A 101 8.17 10.26 -16.32
CA ARG A 101 7.00 10.44 -15.48
C ARG A 101 5.80 9.75 -16.14
N PHE A 102 5.54 8.52 -15.72
CA PHE A 102 4.40 7.74 -16.20
C PHE A 102 3.22 8.01 -15.28
N ASN A 103 2.27 8.84 -15.72
CA ASN A 103 0.97 8.96 -15.08
C ASN A 103 0.04 7.98 -15.82
N ALA A 104 -0.02 6.73 -15.36
CA ALA A 104 -1.09 5.80 -15.73
C ALA A 104 -2.26 5.97 -14.76
#